data_AF-A0A2W5RVK8-F1
#
_entry.id   AF-A0A2W5RVK8-F1
#
_cell.length_a   1.000
_cell.length_b   1.000
_cell.length_c   1.000
_cell.angle_alpha   90.00
_cell.angle_beta   90.00
_cell.angle_gamma   90.00
#
_symmetry.space_group_name_H-M   'P 1'
#
loop_
_entity.id
_entity.type
_entity.pdbx_description
1 polymer ?
#
loop_
_entity_poly.entity_id
_entity_poly.type
_entity_poly.pdbx_seq_one_letter_code
_entity_poly.pdbx_strand_id
1 'polypeptide(L)'
;MNFSVSVIEEFGGYEKVVEKLKNPLFCFLHNVAALENHLIEYRKEKKIFISGDKVVLDNDDRKIYEIDFKDERHCAFFMKCGKAFSYSLVLRHAHKIEVEENIRICI
;
A
#
# COMPACT_ATOMS: atom_id res chain seq x y z
N MET A 1 -11.21 2.06 15.67
CA MET A 1 -10.30 2.87 14.82
C MET A 1 -8.92 2.26 14.94
N ASN A 2 -8.27 1.89 13.84
CA ASN A 2 -6.93 1.29 13.87
C ASN A 2 -5.95 2.30 14.49
N PHE A 3 -5.16 1.87 15.47
CA PHE A 3 -4.22 2.74 16.20
C PHE A 3 -3.25 3.44 15.24
N SER A 4 -2.76 2.74 14.21
CA SER A 4 -1.90 3.30 13.18
C SER A 4 -2.58 4.43 12.41
N VAL A 5 -3.90 4.38 12.24
CA VAL A 5 -4.67 5.46 11.61
C VAL A 5 -4.62 6.71 12.46
N SER A 6 -4.90 6.60 13.77
CA SER A 6 -4.82 7.74 14.69
C SER A 6 -3.43 8.38 14.69
N VAL A 7 -2.38 7.57 14.81
CA VAL A 7 -0.99 8.04 14.83
C VAL A 7 -0.65 8.85 13.57
N ILE A 8 -0.98 8.35 12.38
CA ILE A 8 -0.66 9.06 11.14
C ILE A 8 -1.47 10.36 11.00
N GLU A 9 -2.74 10.37 11.39
CA GLU A 9 -3.57 11.58 11.37
C GLU A 9 -3.03 12.64 12.34
N GLU A 10 -2.59 12.26 13.56
CA GLU A 10 -1.96 13.17 14.53
C GLU A 10 -0.67 13.81 14.02
N PHE A 11 0.10 13.08 13.19
CA PHE A 11 1.29 13.62 12.54
C PHE A 11 0.98 14.55 11.34
N GLY A 12 -0.30 14.75 11.04
CA GLY A 12 -0.81 15.63 10.00
C GLY A 12 -1.17 14.93 8.69
N GLY A 13 -1.34 13.60 8.71
CA GLY A 13 -1.78 12.80 7.57
C GLY A 13 -0.64 12.17 6.77
N TYR A 14 -1.02 11.25 5.87
CA TYR A 14 -0.10 10.39 5.11
C TYR A 14 1.01 11.15 4.39
N GLU A 15 0.67 12.16 3.59
CA GLU A 15 1.64 12.89 2.75
C GLU A 15 2.71 13.60 3.59
N LYS A 16 2.32 14.23 4.71
CA LYS A 16 3.24 14.91 5.62
C LYS A 16 4.19 13.94 6.32
N VAL A 17 3.71 12.75 6.69
CA VAL A 17 4.57 11.72 7.29
C VAL A 17 5.56 11.19 6.27
N VAL A 18 5.13 10.92 5.03
CA VAL A 18 6.02 10.49 3.94
C VAL A 18 7.09 11.55 3.65
N GLU A 19 6.72 12.84 3.62
CA GLU A 19 7.66 13.95 3.44
C GLU A 19 8.69 14.03 4.57
N LYS A 20 8.24 13.90 5.83
CA LYS A 20 9.14 13.88 7.00
C LYS A 20 10.15 12.73 6.92
N LEU A 21 9.71 11.53 6.53
CA LEU A 21 10.59 10.36 6.40
C LEU A 21 11.62 10.48 5.26
N LYS A 22 11.35 11.28 4.23
CA LYS A 22 12.33 11.58 3.18
C LYS A 22 13.47 12.48 3.65
N ASN A 23 13.28 13.21 4.75
CA ASN A 23 14.32 14.08 5.29
C ASN A 23 15.41 13.22 5.98
N PRO A 24 16.67 13.27 5.52
CA PRO A 24 17.76 12.49 6.10
C PRO A 24 17.99 12.80 7.58
N LEU A 25 17.61 13.98 8.07
CA LEU A 25 17.75 14.34 9.48
C LEU A 25 16.64 13.74 10.37
N PHE A 26 15.56 13.22 9.77
CA PHE A 26 14.47 12.60 10.51
C PHE A 26 14.86 11.22 11.03
N CYS A 27 15.84 10.56 10.41
CA CYS A 27 16.36 9.26 10.85
C CYS A 27 17.04 9.28 12.24
N PHE A 28 17.35 10.47 12.78
CA PHE A 28 17.88 10.65 14.14
C PHE A 28 16.81 10.53 15.23
N LEU A 29 15.52 10.42 14.88
CA LEU A 29 14.46 10.19 15.84
C LEU A 29 14.40 8.72 16.26
N HIS A 30 14.22 8.48 17.55
CA HIS A 30 14.24 7.13 18.14
C HIS A 30 13.13 6.16 17.68
N ASN A 31 12.16 6.60 16.86
CA ASN A 31 10.96 5.84 16.53
C ASN A 31 10.63 5.77 15.03
N VAL A 32 11.59 6.02 14.13
CA VAL A 32 11.34 6.00 12.68
C VAL A 32 10.79 4.66 12.20
N ALA A 33 11.37 3.55 12.63
CA ALA A 33 10.89 2.21 12.26
C ALA A 33 9.44 1.94 12.72
N ALA A 34 9.05 2.46 13.89
CA ALA A 34 7.66 2.36 14.36
C ALA A 34 6.71 3.18 13.47
N LEU A 35 7.13 4.39 13.08
CA LEU A 35 6.34 5.26 12.21
C LEU A 35 6.18 4.68 10.79
N GLU A 36 7.21 4.03 10.26
CA GLU A 36 7.16 3.30 8.99
C GLU A 36 6.15 2.14 9.05
N ASN A 37 6.14 1.38 10.15
CA ASN A 37 5.14 0.33 10.35
C ASN A 37 3.71 0.90 10.42
N HIS A 38 3.51 2.01 11.13
CA HIS A 38 2.21 2.69 11.15
C HIS A 38 1.78 3.17 9.77
N LEU A 39 2.71 3.64 8.93
CA LEU A 39 2.41 4.00 7.54
C LEU A 39 2.00 2.79 6.69
N ILE A 40 2.68 1.65 6.85
CA ILE A 40 2.32 0.42 6.12
C ILE A 40 0.90 0.00 6.47
N GLU A 41 0.56 -0.02 7.76
CA GLU A 41 -0.80 -0.36 8.21
C GLU A 41 -1.83 0.69 7.77
N TYR A 42 -1.50 1.97 7.84
CA TYR A 42 -2.35 3.06 7.33
C TYR A 42 -2.70 2.86 5.86
N ARG A 43 -1.70 2.50 5.04
CA ARG A 43 -1.89 2.27 3.60
C ARG A 43 -2.82 1.09 3.33
N LYS A 44 -2.73 0.01 4.11
CA LYS A 44 -3.63 -1.14 4.00
C LYS A 44 -5.07 -0.74 4.31
N GLU A 45 -5.28 -0.03 5.42
CA GLU A 45 -6.60 0.42 5.87
C GLU A 45 -7.25 1.40 4.89
N LYS A 46 -6.47 2.36 4.38
CA LYS A 46 -6.95 3.40 3.45
C LYS A 46 -6.89 2.97 1.98
N LYS A 47 -6.47 1.74 1.69
CA LYS A 47 -6.29 1.21 0.32
C LYS A 47 -5.42 2.14 -0.55
N ILE A 48 -4.31 2.61 0.01
CA ILE A 48 -3.33 3.43 -0.69
C ILE A 48 -2.29 2.52 -1.33
N PHE A 49 -2.29 2.50 -2.66
CA PHE A 49 -1.43 1.62 -3.46
C PHE A 49 -0.32 2.41 -4.16
N ILE A 50 0.91 1.87 -4.17
CA ILE A 50 2.07 2.45 -4.85
C ILE A 50 2.81 1.38 -5.66
N SER A 51 3.78 1.80 -6.48
CA SER A 51 4.67 0.90 -7.22
C SER A 51 5.37 -0.09 -6.28
N GLY A 52 5.46 -1.36 -6.71
CA GLY A 52 6.00 -2.47 -5.95
C GLY A 52 5.02 -3.15 -5.01
N ASP A 53 3.82 -2.59 -4.80
CA ASP A 53 2.80 -3.25 -3.98
C ASP A 53 2.26 -4.51 -4.66
N LYS A 54 2.19 -5.58 -3.87
CA LYS A 54 1.47 -6.79 -4.24
C LYS A 54 0.02 -6.67 -3.80
N VAL A 55 -0.90 -6.83 -4.73
CA VAL A 55 -2.33 -6.59 -4.55
C VAL A 55 -3.17 -7.74 -5.09
N VAL A 56 -4.38 -7.85 -4.54
CA VAL A 56 -5.42 -8.74 -5.04
C VAL A 56 -6.53 -7.92 -5.69
N LEU A 57 -7.13 -8.47 -6.74
CA LEU A 57 -8.20 -7.81 -7.47
C LEU A 57 -9.56 -8.22 -6.93
N ASP A 58 -10.54 -7.33 -7.09
CA ASP A 58 -11.95 -7.57 -6.77
C ASP A 58 -12.64 -8.29 -7.94
N ASN A 59 -12.18 -9.51 -8.22
CA ASN A 59 -12.73 -10.41 -9.25
C ASN A 59 -12.53 -11.87 -8.84
N ASP A 60 -12.87 -12.84 -9.67
CA ASP A 60 -12.65 -14.26 -9.38
C ASP A 60 -11.20 -14.73 -9.63
N ASP A 61 -10.28 -13.82 -9.96
CA ASP A 61 -8.88 -14.16 -10.17
C ASP A 61 -8.22 -14.50 -8.82
N ARG A 62 -7.52 -15.64 -8.81
CA ARG A 62 -6.76 -16.13 -7.66
C ARG A 62 -5.30 -15.66 -7.67
N LYS A 63 -4.92 -14.84 -8.65
CA LYS A 63 -3.56 -14.32 -8.81
C LYS A 63 -3.31 -13.08 -7.95
N ILE A 64 -2.04 -12.91 -7.63
CA ILE A 64 -1.51 -11.68 -7.04
C ILE A 64 -0.83 -10.89 -8.15
N TYR A 65 -1.06 -9.59 -8.12
CA TYR A 65 -0.50 -8.65 -9.08
C TYR A 65 0.47 -7.71 -8.37
N GLU A 66 1.59 -7.40 -9.01
CA GLU A 66 2.52 -6.37 -8.54
C GLU A 66 2.30 -5.10 -9.36
N ILE A 67 2.07 -3.98 -8.68
CA ILE A 67 1.89 -2.67 -9.33
C ILE A 67 3.23 -2.19 -9.87
N ASP A 68 3.27 -1.85 -11.15
CA ASP A 68 4.41 -1.20 -11.77
C ASP A 68 4.33 0.32 -11.58
N PHE A 69 3.24 0.94 -12.03
CA PHE A 69 2.98 2.35 -11.79
C PHE A 69 1.49 2.70 -11.77
N LYS A 70 1.20 3.88 -11.23
CA LYS A 70 -0.13 4.48 -11.15
C LYS A 70 -0.32 5.46 -12.32
N ASP A 71 -1.38 5.28 -13.09
CA ASP A 71 -1.78 6.20 -14.15
C ASP A 71 -2.98 7.03 -13.71
N GLU A 72 -2.69 8.26 -13.27
CA GLU A 72 -3.70 9.19 -12.79
C GLU A 72 -4.64 9.69 -13.88
N ARG A 73 -4.21 9.70 -15.15
CA ARG A 73 -5.02 10.18 -16.27
C ARG A 73 -6.13 9.18 -16.62
N HIS A 74 -5.83 7.90 -16.52
CA HIS A 74 -6.77 6.82 -16.84
C HIS A 74 -7.38 6.15 -15.61
N CYS A 75 -7.10 6.65 -14.41
CA CYS A 75 -7.56 6.08 -13.15
C CYS A 75 -7.26 4.58 -13.01
N ALA A 76 -6.07 4.16 -13.45
CA ALA A 76 -5.70 2.76 -13.56
C ALA A 76 -4.31 2.47 -12.98
N PHE A 77 -4.12 1.25 -12.50
CA PHE A 77 -2.82 0.70 -12.17
C PHE A 77 -2.33 -0.19 -13.31
N PHE A 78 -1.10 0.05 -13.74
CA PHE A 78 -0.37 -0.87 -14.61
C PHE A 78 0.38 -1.86 -13.73
N MET A 79 0.22 -3.14 -14.05
CA MET A 79 0.86 -4.24 -13.34
C MET A 79 2.16 -4.62 -14.05
N LYS A 80 3.13 -5.16 -13.32
CA LYS A 80 4.40 -5.64 -13.92
C LYS A 80 4.22 -6.69 -15.00
N CYS A 81 3.10 -7.41 -15.00
CA CYS A 81 2.77 -8.37 -16.06
C CYS A 81 2.25 -7.72 -17.36
N GLY A 82 2.23 -6.39 -17.45
CA GLY A 82 1.77 -5.63 -18.62
C GLY A 82 0.26 -5.39 -18.70
N LYS A 83 -0.52 -5.92 -17.75
CA LYS A 83 -1.97 -5.67 -17.67
C LYS A 83 -2.26 -4.35 -16.97
N ALA A 84 -3.37 -3.72 -17.31
CA ALA A 84 -3.89 -2.54 -16.63
C ALA A 84 -5.26 -2.82 -16.01
N PHE A 85 -5.50 -2.30 -14.81
CA PHE A 85 -6.77 -2.44 -14.09
C PHE A 85 -7.20 -1.10 -13.48
N SER A 86 -8.50 -0.80 -13.50
CA SER A 86 -9.08 0.36 -12.81
C SER A 86 -8.74 0.34 -11.33
N TYR A 87 -8.58 1.50 -10.71
CA TYR A 87 -8.42 1.63 -9.25
C TYR A 87 -9.50 0.89 -8.47
N SER A 88 -10.74 0.94 -8.96
CA SER A 88 -11.88 0.28 -8.32
C SER A 88 -11.78 -1.25 -8.29
N LEU A 89 -10.97 -1.85 -9.17
CA LEU A 89 -10.76 -3.29 -9.22
C LEU A 89 -9.66 -3.77 -8.27
N VAL A 90 -8.88 -2.88 -7.66
CA VAL A 90 -7.87 -3.27 -6.68
C VAL A 90 -8.52 -3.36 -5.30
N LEU A 91 -8.69 -4.58 -4.80
CA LEU A 91 -9.47 -4.84 -3.60
C LEU A 91 -8.72 -4.43 -2.33
N ARG A 92 -7.48 -4.95 -2.17
CA ARG A 92 -6.60 -4.77 -1.01
C ARG A 92 -5.16 -5.17 -1.34
N HIS A 93 -4.23 -4.82 -0.46
CA HIS A 93 -2.89 -5.40 -0.44
C HIS A 93 -2.96 -6.91 -0.17
N ALA A 94 -2.07 -7.65 -0.80
CA ALA A 94 -1.90 -9.09 -0.55
C ALA A 94 -1.36 -9.32 0.86
N HIS A 95 -1.88 -10.33 1.55
CA HIS A 95 -1.34 -10.77 2.82
C HIS A 95 0.00 -11.49 2.61
N LYS A 96 0.84 -11.52 3.64
CA LYS A 96 2.17 -12.17 3.59
C LYS A 96 2.07 -13.62 3.08
N ILE A 97 1.13 -14.38 3.61
CA ILE A 97 0.90 -15.78 3.21
C ILE A 97 0.47 -15.91 1.75
N GLU A 98 -0.34 -14.99 1.24
CA GLU A 98 -0.72 -14.99 -0.17
C GLU A 98 0.50 -14.73 -1.05
N VAL A 99 1.36 -13.78 -0.63
CA VAL A 99 2.59 -13.43 -1.35
C VAL A 99 3.60 -14.58 -1.37
N GLU A 100 3.73 -15.33 -0.28
CA GLU A 100 4.63 -16.48 -0.15
C GLU A 100 4.17 -17.65 -1.03
N GLU A 101 2.87 -17.96 -1.01
CA GLU A 101 2.27 -19.05 -1.79
C GLU A 101 1.93 -18.64 -3.23
N ASN A 102 2.04 -17.35 -3.54
CA ASN A 102 1.62 -16.72 -4.80
C ASN A 102 0.16 -17.06 -5.20
N ILE A 103 -0.72 -17.21 -4.21
CA ILE A 103 -2.13 -17.59 -4.37
C ILE A 103 -2.98 -16.69 -3.47
N ARG A 104 -4.05 -16.12 -4.02
CA ARG A 104 -5.07 -15.41 -3.24
C ARG A 104 -5.83 -16.40 -2.35
N ILE A 105 -5.95 -16.06 -1.07
CA ILE A 105 -6.77 -16.77 -0.11
C ILE A 105 -8.09 -16.01 0.01
N CYS A 106 -9.21 -16.72 -0.10
CA CYS A 106 -10.51 -16.16 0.24
C CYS A 106 -10.56 -16.03 1.77
N ILE A 107 -10.49 -14.80 2.26
CA ILE A 107 -10.60 -14.44 3.68
C ILE A 107 -11.96 -13.78 3.88
#